data_AF-A0A1E5VP24-F1
#
_entry.id   AF-A0A1E5VP24-F1
#
_cell.length_a   1.000
_cell.length_b   1.000
_cell.length_c   1.000
_cell.angle_alpha   90.00
_cell.angle_beta   90.00
_cell.angle_gamma   90.00
#
_symmetry.space_group_name_H-M   'P 1'
#
loop_
_entity.id
_entity.type
_entity.pdbx_description
1 polymer ?
#
loop_
_entity_poly.entity_id
_entity_poly.type
_entity_poly.pdbx_seq_one_letter_code
_entity_poly.pdbx_strand_id
1 'polypeptide(L)'
;MAQHLLVTADRYNLERLKLICEDRLCGHIDTASTATISALAEQHHCHGLKEACFRFLSTPSTLNAVMITDGFDHLTRSCPSVLKEIMANIAARVPVDLDET
;
A
#
# COMPACT_ATOMS: atom_id res chain seq x y z
N MET A 1 4.88 10.41 -12.65
CA MET A 1 3.98 10.40 -13.84
C MET A 1 2.84 9.39 -13.70
N ALA A 2 3.12 8.12 -13.42
CA ALA A 2 2.08 7.07 -13.34
C ALA A 2 0.98 7.35 -12.29
N GLN A 3 1.31 8.00 -11.17
CA GLN A 3 0.33 8.42 -10.15
C GLN A 3 -0.71 9.39 -10.72
N HIS A 4 -0.28 10.45 -11.43
CA HIS A 4 -1.20 11.41 -12.05
C HIS A 4 -2.05 10.77 -13.15
N LEU A 5 -1.48 9.83 -13.91
CA LEU A 5 -2.22 9.07 -14.91
C LEU A 5 -3.25 8.13 -14.28
N LEU A 6 -2.95 7.50 -13.15
CA LEU A 6 -3.91 6.69 -12.38
C LEU A 6 -5.12 7.54 -11.96
N VAL A 7 -4.86 8.68 -11.32
CA VAL A 7 -5.90 9.62 -10.86
C VAL A 7 -6.78 10.08 -12.03
N THR A 8 -6.15 10.37 -13.18
CA THR A 8 -6.86 10.79 -14.39
C THR A 8 -7.67 9.63 -14.97
N ALA A 9 -7.09 8.44 -15.07
CA ALA A 9 -7.76 7.26 -15.61
C ALA A 9 -8.99 6.89 -14.77
N ASP A 10 -8.87 6.93 -13.45
CA ASP A 10 -9.98 6.70 -12.52
C ASP A 10 -11.09 7.75 -12.69
N ARG A 11 -10.73 9.04 -12.72
CA ARG A 11 -11.68 10.15 -12.92
C ARG A 11 -12.47 10.05 -14.23
N TYR A 12 -11.86 9.53 -15.29
CA TYR A 12 -12.49 9.39 -16.61
C TYR A 12 -12.97 7.96 -16.91
N ASN A 13 -12.99 7.05 -15.92
CA ASN A 13 -13.39 5.65 -16.08
C ASN A 13 -12.65 4.91 -17.22
N LEU A 14 -11.37 5.23 -17.41
CA LEU A 14 -10.50 4.58 -18.39
C LEU A 14 -9.88 3.31 -17.78
N GLU A 15 -10.71 2.28 -17.57
CA GLU A 15 -10.33 1.06 -16.82
C GLU A 15 -9.03 0.42 -17.33
N ARG A 16 -8.87 0.28 -18.64
CA ARG A 16 -7.65 -0.30 -19.23
C ARG A 16 -6.41 0.54 -18.94
N LEU A 17 -6.52 1.86 -18.94
CA LEU A 17 -5.40 2.76 -18.61
C LEU A 17 -5.09 2.70 -17.11
N LYS A 18 -6.12 2.61 -16.27
CA LYS A 18 -5.98 2.44 -14.82
C LYS A 18 -5.17 1.19 -14.49
N LEU A 19 -5.51 0.04 -15.08
CA LEU A 19 -4.75 -1.20 -14.92
C LEU A 19 -3.29 -1.09 -15.35
N ILE A 20 -3.00 -0.40 -16.46
CA ILE A 20 -1.62 -0.15 -16.91
C ILE A 20 -0.87 0.72 -15.90
N CYS A 21 -1.54 1.70 -15.29
CA CYS A 21 -0.92 2.54 -14.27
C CYS A 21 -0.66 1.75 -12.98
N GLU A 22 -1.59 0.88 -12.58
CA GLU A 22 -1.41 -0.02 -11.43
C GLU A 22 -0.19 -0.93 -11.63
N ASP A 23 -0.07 -1.59 -12.78
CA ASP A 23 1.06 -2.47 -13.10
C ASP A 23 2.40 -1.73 -13.04
N ARG A 24 2.45 -0.53 -13.62
CA ARG A 24 3.66 0.31 -13.56
C ARG A 24 3.99 0.73 -12.13
N LEU A 25 3.00 1.14 -11.35
CA LEU A 25 3.22 1.56 -9.96
C LEU A 25 3.66 0.39 -9.08
N CYS A 26 3.17 -0.82 -9.34
CA CYS A 26 3.61 -2.05 -8.66
C CYS A 26 5.12 -2.27 -8.80
N GLY A 27 5.68 -2.02 -10.00
CA GLY A 27 7.12 -2.09 -10.25
C GLY A 27 7.97 -0.98 -9.60
N HIS A 28 7.33 0.05 -9.03
CA HIS A 28 7.99 1.21 -8.39
C HIS A 28 7.78 1.27 -6.88
N ILE A 29 7.28 0.19 -6.26
CA ILE A 29 7.11 0.12 -4.81
C ILE A 29 8.48 -0.01 -4.14
N ASP A 30 8.82 0.98 -3.32
CA ASP A 30 10.01 1.02 -2.49
C ASP A 30 9.70 1.68 -1.13
N THR A 31 10.69 1.79 -0.25
CA THR A 31 10.48 2.33 1.10
C THR A 31 9.97 3.77 1.13
N ALA A 32 10.31 4.59 0.13
CA ALA A 32 9.89 5.98 0.06
C ALA A 32 8.51 6.13 -0.61
N SER A 33 8.20 5.26 -1.57
CA SER A 33 7.00 5.36 -2.41
C SER A 33 5.82 4.56 -1.86
N THR A 34 6.05 3.50 -1.08
CA THR A 34 5.00 2.57 -0.62
C THR A 34 3.87 3.30 0.09
N ALA A 35 4.17 4.24 0.97
CA ALA A 35 3.13 4.96 1.72
C ALA A 35 2.23 5.81 0.79
N THR A 36 2.84 6.52 -0.17
CA THR A 36 2.11 7.31 -1.16
C THR A 36 1.29 6.42 -2.10
N ILE A 37 1.88 5.30 -2.57
CA ILE A 37 1.21 4.36 -3.47
C ILE A 37 0.04 3.66 -2.75
N SER A 38 0.20 3.29 -1.48
CA SER A 38 -0.89 2.75 -0.65
C SER A 38 -2.06 3.72 -0.50
N ALA A 39 -1.78 5.01 -0.25
CA ALA A 39 -2.83 6.03 -0.15
C ALA A 39 -3.59 6.19 -1.48
N LEU A 40 -2.86 6.24 -2.61
CA LEU A 40 -3.45 6.32 -3.94
C LEU A 40 -4.30 5.09 -4.27
N ALA A 41 -3.81 3.90 -3.93
CA ALA A 41 -4.53 2.66 -4.18
C ALA A 41 -5.85 2.58 -3.41
N GLU A 42 -5.86 3.05 -2.15
CA GLU A 42 -7.07 3.17 -1.36
C GLU A 42 -8.05 4.19 -1.96
N GLN A 43 -7.59 5.41 -2.27
CA GLN A 43 -8.44 6.48 -2.80
C GLN A 43 -9.09 6.15 -4.14
N HIS A 44 -8.39 5.36 -4.98
CA HIS A 44 -8.86 4.99 -6.31
C HIS A 44 -9.30 3.53 -6.40
N HIS A 45 -9.55 2.85 -5.28
CA HIS A 45 -10.03 1.46 -5.25
C HIS A 45 -9.20 0.48 -6.12
N CYS A 46 -7.88 0.66 -6.14
CA CYS A 46 -6.93 -0.16 -6.89
C CYS A 46 -6.47 -1.34 -6.02
N HIS A 47 -7.30 -2.37 -5.91
CA HIS A 47 -7.07 -3.48 -4.99
C HIS A 47 -5.75 -4.21 -5.22
N GLY A 48 -5.40 -4.49 -6.49
CA GLY A 48 -4.15 -5.19 -6.82
C GLY A 48 -2.90 -4.39 -6.44
N LEU A 49 -2.95 -3.07 -6.67
CA LEU A 49 -1.87 -2.18 -6.25
C LEU A 49 -1.76 -2.09 -4.72
N LYS A 50 -2.90 -2.05 -4.00
CA LYS A 50 -2.91 -2.05 -2.53
C LYS A 50 -2.29 -3.33 -1.98
N GLU A 51 -2.66 -4.49 -2.54
CA GLU A 51 -2.11 -5.78 -2.15
C GLU A 51 -0.60 -5.86 -2.39
N ALA A 52 -0.11 -5.33 -3.52
CA ALA A 52 1.32 -5.26 -3.79
C ALA A 52 2.09 -4.44 -2.74
N CYS A 53 1.54 -3.30 -2.30
CA CYS A 53 2.11 -2.53 -1.19
C CYS A 53 2.14 -3.33 0.11
N PHE A 54 1.05 -4.03 0.44
CA PHE A 54 0.99 -4.85 1.65
C PHE A 54 1.95 -6.04 1.60
N ARG A 55 2.16 -6.61 0.40
CA ARG A 55 3.19 -7.61 0.16
C ARG A 55 4.60 -7.04 0.35
N PHE A 56 4.86 -5.80 -0.04
CA PHE A 56 6.14 -5.15 0.24
C PHE A 56 6.36 -4.92 1.76
N LEU A 57 5.31 -4.50 2.47
CA LEU A 57 5.31 -4.31 3.93
C LEU A 57 5.27 -5.62 4.72
N SER A 58 5.36 -6.78 4.06
CA SER A 58 5.26 -8.11 4.70
C SER A 58 6.33 -8.38 5.74
N THR A 59 7.49 -7.75 5.63
CA THR A 59 8.64 -8.05 6.49
C THR A 59 8.80 -6.97 7.56
N PRO A 60 9.21 -7.32 8.80
CA PRO A 60 9.47 -6.34 9.84
C PRO A 60 10.48 -5.27 9.42
N SER A 61 11.49 -5.64 8.63
CA SER A 61 12.53 -4.73 8.15
C SER A 61 11.97 -3.68 7.19
N THR A 62 11.19 -4.08 6.18
CA THR A 62 10.57 -3.15 5.23
C THR A 62 9.53 -2.27 5.91
N LEU A 63 8.73 -2.84 6.81
CA LEU A 63 7.76 -2.09 7.59
C LEU A 63 8.41 -1.02 8.46
N ASN A 64 9.45 -1.38 9.23
CA ASN A 64 10.15 -0.44 10.10
C ASN A 64 10.79 0.70 9.28
N ALA A 65 11.43 0.36 8.14
CA ALA A 65 11.99 1.36 7.25
C ALA A 65 10.94 2.34 6.72
N VAL A 66 9.74 1.86 6.36
CA VAL A 66 8.64 2.72 5.90
C VAL A 66 8.07 3.57 7.05
N MET A 67 7.94 3.03 8.26
CA MET A 67 7.41 3.74 9.42
C MET A 67 8.25 4.96 9.84
N ILE A 68 9.54 4.99 9.51
CA ILE A 68 10.44 6.12 9.80
C ILE A 68 10.22 7.27 8.79
N THR A 69 9.54 7.02 7.66
CA THR A 69 9.34 8.03 6.62
C THR A 69 8.18 8.97 6.95
N ASP A 70 8.33 10.25 6.62
CA ASP A 70 7.24 11.25 6.67
C ASP A 70 6.02 10.82 5.82
N GLY A 71 6.27 10.02 4.77
CA GLY A 71 5.22 9.46 3.92
C GLY A 71 4.27 8.55 4.69
N PHE A 72 4.78 7.76 5.64
CA PHE A 72 3.95 6.91 6.48
C PHE A 72 3.12 7.72 7.48
N ASP A 73 3.70 8.73 8.11
CA ASP A 73 2.96 9.66 8.97
C ASP A 73 1.82 10.34 8.20
N HIS A 74 2.07 10.75 6.97
CA HIS A 74 1.01 11.30 6.11
C HIS A 74 -0.06 10.26 5.77
N LEU A 75 0.33 9.02 5.44
CA LEU A 75 -0.60 7.91 5.19
C LEU A 75 -1.52 7.66 6.39
N THR A 76 -1.00 7.64 7.62
CA THR A 76 -1.82 7.38 8.81
C THR A 76 -2.87 8.47 9.06
N ARG A 77 -2.55 9.72 8.71
CA ARG A 77 -3.46 10.86 8.83
C ARG A 77 -4.51 10.90 7.72
N SER A 78 -4.09 10.61 6.49
CA SER A 78 -4.95 10.70 5.31
C SER A 78 -5.86 9.48 5.15
N CYS A 79 -5.38 8.29 5.51
CA CYS A 79 -6.06 7.01 5.29
C CYS A 79 -5.89 6.07 6.50
N PRO A 80 -6.55 6.35 7.64
CA PRO A 80 -6.43 5.52 8.84
C PRO A 80 -6.98 4.10 8.67
N SER A 81 -7.86 3.85 7.68
CA SER A 81 -8.32 2.50 7.31
C SER A 81 -7.15 1.61 6.85
N VAL A 82 -6.29 2.16 5.98
CA VAL A 82 -5.12 1.46 5.44
C VAL A 82 -4.17 1.05 6.56
N LEU A 83 -3.97 1.90 7.58
CA LEU A 83 -3.16 1.54 8.74
C LEU A 83 -3.73 0.32 9.48
N LYS A 84 -5.05 0.30 9.73
CA LYS A 84 -5.71 -0.83 10.37
C LYS A 84 -5.57 -2.11 9.55
N GLU A 85 -5.70 -2.02 8.22
CA GLU A 85 -5.51 -3.16 7.33
C GLU A 85 -4.07 -3.67 7.32
N ILE A 86 -3.08 -2.78 7.32
CA ILE A 86 -1.65 -3.16 7.45
C ILE A 86 -1.43 -3.90 8.76
N MET A 87 -1.93 -3.37 9.88
CA MET A 87 -1.83 -4.04 11.19
C MET A 87 -2.52 -5.40 11.20
N ALA A 88 -3.73 -5.50 10.64
CA ALA A 88 -4.46 -6.77 10.55
C ALA A 88 -3.72 -7.80 9.68
N ASN A 89 -3.15 -7.37 8.55
CA ASN A 89 -2.37 -8.23 7.66
C ASN A 89 -1.08 -8.73 8.35
N ILE A 90 -0.43 -7.89 9.16
CA ILE A 90 0.74 -8.30 9.96
C ILE A 90 0.31 -9.27 11.07
N ALA A 91 -0.74 -8.95 11.82
CA ALA A 91 -1.24 -9.77 12.92
C ALA A 91 -1.68 -11.17 12.44
N ALA A 92 -2.31 -11.26 11.27
CA ALA A 92 -2.68 -12.54 10.66
C ALA A 92 -1.48 -13.42 10.26
N ARG A 93 -0.26 -12.88 10.29
CA ARG A 93 0.97 -13.55 9.88
C ARG A 93 1.93 -13.84 11.04
N VAL A 94 1.69 -13.26 12.21
CA VAL A 94 2.35 -13.71 13.44
C VAL A 94 1.77 -15.09 13.76
N PRO A 95 2.57 -16.17 13.78
CA PRO A 95 2.09 -17.42 14.34
C PRO A 95 1.71 -17.12 15.79
N VAL A 96 0.44 -17.36 16.12
CA VAL A 96 0.04 -17.52 17.51
C VAL A 96 0.66 -18.85 17.95
N ASP A 97 1.95 -18.83 18.28
CA ASP A 97 2.58 -19.91 19.02
C ASP A 97 2.03 -19.81 20.45
N LEU A 98 0.81 -20.34 20.64
CA LEU A 98 0.53 -21.11 21.83
C LEU A 98 1.30 -22.42 21.67
N ASP A 99 2.42 -22.53 22.39
CA ASP A 99 2.76 -23.81 23.00
C ASP A 99 3.16 -23.56 24.45
N GLU A 100 2.53 -24.34 25.31
CA GLU A 100 2.64 -24.38 26.76
C GLU A 100 4.09 -24.52 27.24
N THR A 101 4.48 -23.80 28.30
CA THR A 101 5.13 -24.42 29.46
C THR A 101 4.93 -23.58 30.72
#